data_AF-A0A653C8C9-F1
#
_entry.id   AF-A0A653C8C9-F1
#
_cell.length_a   1.000
_cell.length_b   1.000
_cell.length_c   1.000
_cell.angle_alpha   90.00
_cell.angle_beta   90.00
_cell.angle_gamma   90.00
#
_symmetry.space_group_name_H-M   'P 1'
#
loop_
_entity.id
_entity.type
_entity.pdbx_description
1 polymer ?
#
loop_
_entity_poly.entity_id
_entity_poly.type
_entity_poly.pdbx_seq_one_letter_code
_entity_poly.pdbx_strand_id
1 'polypeptide(L)'
;MELLELFRISQETHAVFLNLMEACSIICDLLDNNKELDILREVLNLLCEISLALSDLNLKSMSNNWKGYMAIVLKFAAVLKEAICLDTPVKSLKYQIVQNLASLDVSEPMDEKLASKTLTITGFLIKVALKLLDLFWNGIEKSCNQVLQFCLTILR
;
A
#
# COMPACT_ATOMS: atom_id res chain seq x y z
N MET A 1 2.73 -24.52 16.81
CA MET A 1 2.27 -23.54 17.81
C MET A 1 3.11 -22.27 17.74
N GLU A 2 4.44 -22.39 17.66
CA GLU A 2 5.37 -21.26 17.56
C GLU A 2 5.15 -20.36 16.33
N LEU A 3 4.85 -20.91 15.15
CA LEU A 3 4.64 -20.11 13.93
C LEU A 3 3.40 -19.20 14.00
N LEU A 4 2.29 -19.69 14.56
CA LEU A 4 1.07 -18.88 14.74
C LEU A 4 1.30 -17.76 15.75
N GLU A 5 2.07 -18.03 16.79
CA GLU A 5 2.42 -17.04 17.80
C GLU A 5 3.37 -15.98 17.24
N LEU A 6 4.37 -16.37 16.44
CA LEU A 6 5.23 -15.43 15.70
C LEU A 6 4.42 -14.54 14.76
N PHE A 7 3.43 -15.11 14.05
CA PHE A 7 2.55 -14.32 13.19
C PHE A 7 1.71 -13.33 13.99
N ARG A 8 1.15 -13.74 15.13
CA ARG A 8 0.41 -12.86 16.04
C ARG A 8 1.28 -11.69 16.53
N ILE A 9 2.48 -11.99 17.04
CA ILE A 9 3.44 -10.97 17.53
C ILE A 9 3.84 -10.01 16.41
N SER A 10 4.06 -10.52 15.19
CA SER A 10 4.39 -9.69 14.03
C SER A 10 3.25 -8.73 13.69
N GLN A 11 2.00 -9.20 13.72
CA GLN A 11 0.82 -8.35 13.48
C GLN A 11 0.65 -7.28 14.55
N GLU A 12 0.86 -7.62 15.82
CA GLU A 12 0.79 -6.66 16.93
C GLU A 12 1.88 -5.60 16.81
N THR A 13 3.11 -6.03 16.51
CA THR A 13 4.25 -5.14 16.28
C THR A 13 3.99 -4.20 15.10
N HIS A 14 3.44 -4.72 14.00
CA HIS A 14 3.06 -3.92 12.85
C HIS A 14 1.98 -2.88 13.17
N ALA A 15 0.96 -3.25 13.95
CA ALA A 15 -0.08 -2.31 14.38
C ALA A 15 0.48 -1.19 15.28
N VAL A 16 1.37 -1.53 16.22
CA VAL A 16 2.06 -0.54 17.06
C VAL A 16 2.92 0.39 16.20
N PHE A 17 3.62 -0.15 15.21
CA PHE A 17 4.42 0.64 14.28
C PHE A 17 3.58 1.65 13.50
N LEU A 18 2.43 1.24 12.95
CA LEU A 18 1.51 2.16 12.26
C LEU A 18 1.03 3.28 13.19
N ASN A 19 0.62 2.95 14.41
CA ASN A 19 0.17 3.93 15.40
C ASN A 19 1.28 4.92 15.76
N LEU A 20 2.52 4.44 15.90
CA LEU A 20 3.68 5.29 16.16
C LEU A 20 3.88 6.29 15.01
N MET A 21 3.87 5.83 13.76
CA MET A 21 4.05 6.71 12.60
C MET A 21 2.91 7.73 12.44
N GLU A 22 1.68 7.34 12.75
CA GLU A 22 0.54 8.25 12.79
C GLU A 22 0.68 9.30 13.90
N ALA A 23 1.28 8.94 15.04
CA ALA A 23 1.54 9.87 16.14
C ALA A 23 2.77 10.77 15.91
N CYS A 24 3.78 10.29 15.20
CA CYS A 24 5.02 11.03 14.94
C CYS A 24 4.75 12.34 14.21
N SER A 25 5.11 13.47 14.81
CA SER A 25 5.25 14.74 14.11
C SER A 25 6.64 14.80 13.48
N ILE A 26 6.72 14.80 12.14
CA ILE A 26 7.95 15.26 11.48
C ILE A 26 7.99 16.78 11.73
N ILE A 27 9.02 17.23 12.44
CA ILE A 27 9.25 18.66 12.67
C ILE A 27 9.89 19.18 11.40
N CYS A 28 9.05 19.48 10.41
CA CYS A 28 9.46 20.03 9.12
C CYS A 28 10.21 21.37 9.27
N ASP A 29 10.19 22.02 10.43
CA ASP A 29 10.90 23.28 10.66
C ASP A 29 12.44 23.12 10.67
N LEU A 30 12.96 21.88 10.63
CA LEU A 30 14.40 21.56 10.50
C LEU A 30 14.77 21.05 9.09
N LEU A 31 14.07 21.53 8.07
CA LEU A 31 14.15 21.18 6.62
C LEU A 31 15.53 21.31 5.93
N ASP A 32 16.62 21.45 6.68
CA ASP A 32 17.99 21.24 6.16
C ASP A 32 18.40 19.76 6.13
N ASN A 33 17.59 18.84 6.69
CA ASN A 33 17.99 17.44 6.85
C ASN A 33 17.19 16.48 5.94
N ASN A 34 17.70 16.23 4.74
CA ASN A 34 17.24 15.16 3.82
C ASN A 34 17.04 13.79 4.50
N LYS A 35 17.71 13.55 5.64
CA LYS A 35 17.66 12.30 6.40
C LYS A 35 16.26 11.92 6.91
N GLU A 36 15.48 12.86 7.43
CA GLU A 36 14.15 12.53 7.96
C GLU A 36 13.18 12.14 6.83
N LEU A 37 13.32 12.81 5.69
CA LEU A 37 12.57 12.50 4.48
C LEU A 37 12.98 11.13 3.91
N ASP A 38 14.27 10.79 3.95
CA ASP A 38 14.75 9.48 3.55
C ASP A 38 14.22 8.37 4.47
N ILE A 39 14.23 8.58 5.80
CA ILE A 39 13.61 7.64 6.75
C ILE A 39 12.11 7.48 6.46
N LEU A 40 11.39 8.56 6.19
CA LEU A 40 9.97 8.48 5.82
C LEU A 40 9.77 7.64 4.54
N ARG A 41 10.63 7.82 3.54
CA ARG A 41 10.58 7.04 2.28
C ARG A 41 10.88 5.56 2.53
N GLU A 42 11.86 5.26 3.37
CA GLU A 42 12.16 3.88 3.79
C GLU A 42 10.98 3.24 4.50
N VAL A 43 10.34 3.96 5.43
CA VAL A 43 9.12 3.49 6.11
C VAL A 43 8.00 3.21 5.10
N LEU A 44 7.76 4.11 4.15
CA LEU A 44 6.74 3.90 3.11
C LEU A 44 7.05 2.68 2.22
N ASN A 45 8.31 2.47 1.86
CA ASN A 45 8.72 1.29 1.11
C ASN A 45 8.54 0.00 1.93
N LEU A 46 8.92 0.01 3.21
CA LEU A 46 8.74 -1.12 4.11
C LEU A 46 7.25 -1.49 4.26
N LEU A 47 6.37 -0.49 4.35
CA LEU A 47 4.92 -0.72 4.36
C LEU A 47 4.42 -1.34 3.06
N CYS A 48 5.01 -1.02 1.91
CA CYS A 48 4.69 -1.70 0.65
C CYS A 48 5.13 -3.17 0.68
N GLU A 49 6.32 -3.48 1.20
CA GLU A 49 6.83 -4.85 1.34
C GLU A 49 5.97 -5.68 2.31
N ILE A 50 5.62 -5.12 3.47
CA ILE A 50 4.71 -5.74 4.45
C ILE A 50 3.35 -6.02 3.79
N SER A 51 2.84 -5.09 2.97
CA SER A 51 1.57 -5.30 2.26
C SER A 51 1.60 -6.54 1.36
N LEU A 52 2.71 -6.77 0.67
CA LEU A 52 2.88 -7.91 -0.22
C LEU A 52 2.90 -9.21 0.59
N ALA A 53 3.71 -9.25 1.66
CA ALA A 53 3.76 -10.41 2.56
C ALA A 53 2.39 -10.73 3.20
N LEU A 54 1.61 -9.70 3.55
CA LEU A 54 0.28 -9.88 4.14
C LEU A 54 -0.79 -10.29 3.12
N SER A 55 -0.57 -10.09 1.82
CA SER A 55 -1.57 -10.41 0.79
C SER A 55 -1.88 -11.89 0.74
N ASP A 56 -0.86 -12.72 0.94
CA ASP A 56 -0.97 -14.18 0.90
C ASP A 56 -1.44 -14.76 2.23
N LEU A 57 -1.29 -14.01 3.34
CA LEU A 57 -1.50 -14.51 4.70
C LEU A 57 -2.78 -13.98 5.35
N ASN A 58 -3.05 -12.69 5.24
CA ASN A 58 -4.15 -12.04 5.93
C ASN A 58 -4.59 -10.73 5.24
N LEU A 59 -5.62 -10.86 4.40
CA LEU A 59 -6.21 -9.75 3.65
C LEU A 59 -6.73 -8.60 4.53
N LYS A 60 -7.18 -8.89 5.77
CA LYS A 60 -7.64 -7.84 6.70
C LYS A 60 -6.46 -6.99 7.17
N SER A 61 -5.36 -7.64 7.56
CA SER A 61 -4.14 -6.95 7.98
C SER A 61 -3.51 -6.19 6.80
N MET A 62 -3.53 -6.76 5.60
CA MET A 62 -3.10 -6.07 4.38
C MET A 62 -3.92 -4.78 4.13
N SER A 63 -5.25 -4.84 4.28
CA SER A 63 -6.10 -3.65 4.15
C SER A 63 -5.78 -2.59 5.20
N ASN A 64 -5.53 -2.99 6.44
CA ASN A 64 -5.13 -2.07 7.51
C ASN A 64 -3.76 -1.43 7.23
N ASN A 65 -2.80 -2.20 6.73
CA ASN A 65 -1.49 -1.69 6.30
C ASN A 65 -1.64 -0.59 5.24
N TRP A 66 -2.44 -0.81 4.19
CA TRP A 66 -2.68 0.22 3.17
C TRP A 66 -3.43 1.45 3.71
N LYS A 67 -4.33 1.28 4.68
CA LYS A 67 -4.96 2.42 5.35
C LYS A 67 -3.93 3.25 6.11
N GLY A 68 -3.05 2.61 6.89
CA GLY A 68 -1.97 3.28 7.60
C GLY A 68 -0.97 3.95 6.66
N TYR A 69 -0.57 3.27 5.58
CA TYR A 69 0.22 3.86 4.50
C TYR A 69 -0.41 5.15 3.97
N MET A 70 -1.70 5.11 3.64
CA MET A 70 -2.42 6.30 3.16
C MET A 70 -2.53 7.40 4.21
N ALA A 71 -2.71 7.06 5.49
CA ALA A 71 -2.77 8.05 6.57
C ALA A 71 -1.43 8.80 6.68
N ILE A 72 -0.31 8.08 6.65
CA ILE A 72 1.04 8.65 6.67
C ILE A 72 1.28 9.53 5.43
N VAL A 73 0.96 8.99 4.24
CA VAL A 73 1.12 9.73 2.98
C VAL A 73 0.30 11.03 2.96
N LEU A 74 -0.94 11.00 3.43
CA LEU A 74 -1.79 12.19 3.50
C LEU A 74 -1.24 13.20 4.52
N LYS A 75 -0.79 12.73 5.68
CA LYS A 75 -0.20 13.56 6.72
C LYS A 75 1.03 14.32 6.24
N PHE A 76 1.87 13.67 5.43
CA PHE A 76 3.14 14.22 4.94
C PHE A 76 3.10 14.62 3.46
N ALA A 77 1.92 14.78 2.86
CA ALA A 77 1.78 15.01 1.42
C ALA A 77 2.56 16.25 0.93
N ALA A 78 2.58 17.32 1.73
CA ALA A 78 3.26 18.57 1.39
C ALA A 78 4.77 18.39 1.18
N VAL A 79 5.43 17.63 2.05
CA VAL A 79 6.88 17.37 1.95
C VAL A 79 7.21 16.21 1.00
N LEU A 80 6.27 15.27 0.84
CA LEU A 80 6.44 14.13 -0.08
C LEU A 80 6.27 14.52 -1.54
N LYS A 81 5.58 15.63 -1.85
CA LYS A 81 5.21 16.01 -3.22
C LYS A 81 6.38 15.99 -4.21
N GLU A 82 7.57 16.39 -3.78
CA GLU A 82 8.76 16.46 -4.64
C GLU A 82 9.66 15.22 -4.56
N ALA A 83 9.52 14.42 -3.50
CA ALA A 83 10.44 13.33 -3.15
C ALA A 83 9.83 11.92 -3.26
N ILE A 84 8.50 11.81 -3.34
CA ILE A 84 7.85 10.50 -3.43
C ILE A 84 8.09 9.87 -4.80
N CYS A 85 8.46 8.59 -4.78
CA CYS A 85 8.50 7.74 -5.96
C CYS A 85 7.26 6.84 -5.90
N LEU A 86 6.36 6.97 -6.88
CA LEU A 86 5.13 6.18 -6.89
C LEU A 86 5.34 4.78 -7.46
N ASP A 87 6.52 4.47 -8.00
CA ASP A 87 6.80 3.18 -8.64
C ASP A 87 6.54 2.00 -7.71
N THR A 88 7.10 2.04 -6.50
CA THR A 88 6.93 0.96 -5.51
C THR A 88 5.46 0.75 -5.13
N PRO A 89 4.73 1.76 -4.60
CA PRO A 89 3.35 1.53 -4.18
C PRO A 89 2.43 1.18 -5.36
N VAL A 90 2.59 1.80 -6.52
CA VAL A 90 1.77 1.49 -7.71
C VAL A 90 2.05 0.08 -8.20
N LYS A 91 3.31 -0.36 -8.23
CA LYS A 91 3.68 -1.73 -8.62
C LYS A 91 3.12 -2.77 -7.64
N SER A 92 3.20 -2.51 -6.33
CA SER A 92 2.65 -3.40 -5.30
C SER A 92 1.12 -3.53 -5.41
N LEU A 93 0.42 -2.40 -5.55
CA LEU A 93 -1.03 -2.37 -5.73
C LEU A 93 -1.45 -3.09 -7.01
N LYS A 94 -0.76 -2.81 -8.13
CA LYS A 94 -0.98 -3.51 -9.41
C LYS A 94 -0.83 -5.02 -9.23
N TYR A 95 0.26 -5.47 -8.63
CA TYR A 95 0.51 -6.89 -8.41
C TYR A 95 -0.63 -7.55 -7.63
N GLN A 96 -1.03 -6.96 -6.51
CA GLN A 96 -2.11 -7.49 -5.67
C GLN A 96 -3.46 -7.53 -6.40
N ILE A 97 -3.77 -6.50 -7.18
CA ILE A 97 -4.99 -6.45 -8.01
C ILE A 97 -4.97 -7.57 -9.05
N VAL A 98 -3.86 -7.74 -9.77
CA VAL A 98 -3.73 -8.81 -10.78
C VAL A 98 -3.87 -10.19 -10.14
N GLN A 99 -3.23 -10.43 -9.00
CA GLN A 99 -3.33 -11.72 -8.29
C GLN A 99 -4.76 -12.00 -7.86
N ASN A 100 -5.45 -11.00 -7.29
CA ASN A 100 -6.85 -11.16 -6.89
C ASN A 100 -7.75 -11.45 -8.08
N LEU A 101 -7.59 -10.73 -9.20
CA LEU A 101 -8.39 -10.96 -10.41
C LEU A 101 -8.10 -12.34 -11.02
N ALA A 102 -6.83 -12.74 -11.08
CA ALA A 102 -6.45 -14.07 -11.58
C ALA A 102 -7.03 -15.19 -10.70
N SER A 103 -7.16 -14.98 -9.39
CA SER A 103 -7.78 -15.98 -8.49
C SER A 103 -9.28 -16.19 -8.74
N LEU A 104 -9.93 -15.29 -9.49
CA LEU A 104 -11.34 -15.40 -9.87
C LEU A 104 -11.54 -16.12 -11.22
N ASP A 105 -10.48 -16.30 -12.00
CA ASP A 105 -10.52 -16.83 -13.37
C ASP A 105 -10.41 -18.37 -13.40
N VAL A 106 -10.75 -19.05 -12.31
CA VAL A 106 -10.59 -20.50 -12.16
C VAL A 106 -11.84 -21.22 -12.63
N SER A 107 -11.67 -22.23 -13.49
CA SER A 107 -12.69 -23.05 -14.14
C SER A 107 -13.50 -23.98 -13.22
N GLU A 108 -13.43 -23.80 -11.90
CA GLU A 108 -14.20 -24.54 -10.91
C GLU A 108 -15.44 -23.72 -10.48
N PRO A 109 -16.50 -24.35 -9.95
CA PRO A 109 -17.62 -23.61 -9.39
C PRO A 109 -17.12 -22.69 -8.27
N MET A 110 -17.04 -21.40 -8.58
CA MET A 110 -16.49 -20.39 -7.69
C MET A 110 -17.41 -20.18 -6.48
N ASP A 111 -16.84 -20.24 -5.28
CA ASP A 111 -17.54 -19.83 -4.06
C ASP A 111 -17.90 -18.34 -4.16
N GLU A 112 -19.19 -18.04 -4.33
CA GLU A 112 -19.71 -16.67 -4.48
C GLU A 112 -19.30 -15.76 -3.32
N LYS A 113 -19.19 -16.31 -2.10
CA LYS A 113 -18.79 -15.55 -0.91
C LYS A 113 -17.32 -15.19 -0.97
N LEU A 114 -16.48 -16.12 -1.42
CA LEU A 114 -15.06 -15.87 -1.66
C LEU A 114 -14.87 -14.85 -2.78
N ALA A 115 -15.59 -15.02 -3.90
CA ALA A 115 -15.57 -14.09 -5.02
C ALA A 115 -15.93 -12.66 -4.63
N SER A 116 -17.06 -12.50 -3.92
CA SER A 116 -17.53 -11.20 -3.43
C SER A 116 -16.50 -10.52 -2.51
N LYS A 117 -15.87 -11.30 -1.62
CA LYS A 117 -14.80 -10.81 -0.75
C LYS A 117 -13.57 -10.37 -1.54
N THR A 118 -13.12 -11.17 -2.51
CA THR A 118 -11.96 -10.85 -3.36
C THR A 118 -12.21 -9.60 -4.20
N LEU A 119 -13.40 -9.45 -4.79
CA LEU A 119 -13.80 -8.25 -5.53
C LEU A 119 -13.84 -7.02 -4.62
N THR A 120 -14.39 -7.15 -3.41
CA THR A 120 -14.43 -6.05 -2.43
C THR A 120 -13.03 -5.54 -2.09
N ILE A 121 -12.09 -6.46 -1.86
CA ILE A 121 -10.69 -6.12 -1.54
C ILE A 121 -10.01 -5.51 -2.76
N THR A 122 -10.25 -6.06 -3.95
CA THR A 122 -9.71 -5.52 -5.20
C THR A 122 -10.18 -4.09 -5.45
N GLY A 123 -11.48 -3.83 -5.24
CA GLY A 123 -12.04 -2.47 -5.31
C GLY A 123 -11.43 -1.51 -4.27
N PHE A 124 -11.11 -2.01 -3.07
CA PHE A 124 -10.37 -1.22 -2.07
C PHE A 124 -8.95 -0.87 -2.56
N LEU A 125 -8.20 -1.83 -3.10
CA LEU A 125 -6.84 -1.60 -3.61
C LEU A 125 -6.82 -0.60 -4.78
N ILE A 126 -7.79 -0.73 -5.70
CA ILE A 126 -7.96 0.23 -6.80
C ILE A 126 -8.21 1.64 -6.24
N LYS A 127 -9.08 1.79 -5.23
CA LYS A 127 -9.32 3.10 -4.59
C LYS A 127 -8.07 3.67 -3.93
N VAL A 128 -7.25 2.84 -3.28
CA VAL A 128 -5.97 3.28 -2.70
C VAL A 128 -5.04 3.81 -3.79
N ALA A 129 -4.89 3.06 -4.89
CA ALA A 129 -4.05 3.48 -6.01
C ALA A 129 -4.56 4.80 -6.62
N LEU A 130 -5.85 4.92 -6.94
CA LEU A 130 -6.42 6.14 -7.49
C LEU A 130 -6.22 7.34 -6.57
N LYS A 131 -6.35 7.16 -5.25
CA LYS A 131 -6.12 8.23 -4.27
C LYS A 131 -4.66 8.66 -4.19
N LEU A 132 -3.71 7.73 -4.36
CA LEU A 132 -2.28 8.06 -4.45
C LEU A 132 -1.98 8.87 -5.71
N LEU A 133 -2.53 8.44 -6.84
CA LEU A 133 -2.35 9.12 -8.11
C LEU A 133 -2.96 10.52 -8.09
N ASP A 134 -4.14 10.69 -7.51
CA ASP A 134 -4.79 11.98 -7.35
C ASP A 134 -3.96 12.94 -6.47
N LEU A 135 -3.46 12.45 -5.34
CA LEU A 135 -2.67 13.24 -4.40
C LEU A 135 -1.36 13.78 -5.01
N PHE A 136 -0.73 12.98 -5.88
CA PHE A 136 0.58 13.29 -6.46
C PHE A 136 0.54 13.45 -7.99
N TRP A 137 -0.63 13.73 -8.56
CA TRP A 137 -0.83 13.81 -10.01
C TRP A 137 0.15 14.76 -10.69
N ASN A 138 0.42 15.90 -10.07
CA ASN A 138 1.33 16.91 -10.59
C ASN A 138 2.82 16.47 -10.60
N GLY A 139 3.17 15.39 -9.91
CA GLY A 139 4.52 14.80 -9.86
C GLY A 139 4.64 13.48 -10.60
N ILE A 140 3.62 13.08 -11.36
CA ILE A 140 3.49 11.74 -11.94
C ILE A 140 4.50 11.43 -13.03
N GLU A 141 5.15 12.45 -13.61
CA GLU A 141 6.14 12.30 -14.68
C GLU A 141 7.24 11.31 -14.31
N LYS A 142 7.67 11.29 -13.05
CA LYS A 142 8.71 10.37 -12.53
C LYS A 142 8.27 8.90 -12.51
N SER A 143 6.96 8.63 -12.52
CA SER A 143 6.36 7.30 -12.40
C SER A 143 5.39 6.97 -13.53
N CYS A 144 5.42 7.73 -14.63
CA CYS A 144 4.44 7.66 -15.71
C CYS A 144 4.27 6.24 -16.27
N ASN A 145 5.38 5.49 -16.45
CA ASN A 145 5.34 4.12 -16.93
C ASN A 145 4.55 3.18 -16.02
N GLN A 146 4.76 3.23 -14.70
CA GLN A 146 4.06 2.36 -13.76
C GLN A 146 2.58 2.73 -13.65
N VAL A 147 2.27 4.03 -13.70
CA VAL A 147 0.89 4.51 -13.71
C VAL A 147 0.15 4.07 -14.96
N LEU A 148 0.76 4.24 -16.14
CA LEU A 148 0.18 3.77 -17.40
C LEU A 148 -0.06 2.26 -17.35
N GLN A 149 0.93 1.50 -16.88
CA GLN A 149 0.79 0.05 -16.71
C GLN A 149 -0.34 -0.32 -15.75
N PHE A 150 -0.52 0.41 -14.66
CA PHE A 150 -1.63 0.21 -13.73
C PHE A 150 -2.98 0.49 -14.42
N CYS A 151 -3.12 1.61 -15.13
CA CYS A 151 -4.35 1.94 -15.87
C CYS A 151 -4.70 0.86 -16.91
N LEU A 152 -3.69 0.37 -17.65
CA LEU A 152 -3.86 -0.71 -18.63
C LEU A 152 -4.24 -2.05 -18.00
N THR A 153 -3.94 -2.25 -16.73
CA THR A 153 -4.26 -3.49 -16.00
C THR A 153 -5.72 -3.53 -15.57
N ILE A 154 -6.32 -2.38 -15.26
CA ILE A 154 -7.73 -2.30 -14.81
C ILE A 154 -8.71 -2.24 -15.99
N LEU A 155 -8.27 -1.74 -17.14
CA LEU A 155 -9.09 -1.55 -18.34
C LEU A 155 -9.10 -2.75 -19.30
N ARG A 156 -8.51 -3.88 -18.90
CA ARG A 156 -8.56 -5.16 -19.63
C ARG A 156 -9.60 -6.07 -19.01
#